data_AF-A0A9D5S650-F1
#
_entry.id   AF-A0A9D5S650-F1
#
_cell.length_a   1.000
_cell.length_b   1.000
_cell.length_c   1.000
_cell.angle_alpha   90.00
_cell.angle_beta   90.00
_cell.angle_gamma   90.00
#
_symmetry.space_group_name_H-M   'P 1'
#
loop_
_entity.id
_entity.type
_entity.pdbx_description
1 polymer ?
#
loop_
_entity_poly.entity_id
_entity_poly.type
_entity_poly.pdbx_seq_one_letter_code
_entity_poly.pdbx_strand_id
1 'polypeptide(L)'
;MSKITAKECQNVEYKRSWKDEYLKWICGFANAQGATMFFVVDDDLELHGLQNAKELLEDIPNKITTTMGLVVDVDLHEQEGLDYLEVTIVPSYAAA
;
A
#
# COMPACT_ATOMS: atom_id res chain seq x y z
N MET A 1 -7.89 18.82 -8.37
CA MET A 1 -6.89 17.78 -8.09
C MET A 1 -7.11 17.35 -6.66
N SER A 2 -7.62 16.14 -6.48
CA SER A 2 -7.91 15.56 -5.16
C SER A 2 -6.60 15.16 -4.52
N LYS A 3 -6.34 15.64 -3.30
CA LYS A 3 -5.11 15.32 -2.55
C LYS A 3 -5.43 14.52 -1.31
N ILE A 4 -4.68 13.44 -1.09
CA ILE A 4 -4.73 12.75 0.20
C ILE A 4 -4.08 13.61 1.29
N THR A 5 -4.61 13.52 2.52
CA THR A 5 -4.19 14.38 3.65
C THR A 5 -3.07 13.75 4.49
N ALA A 6 -2.76 12.48 4.28
CA ALA A 6 -1.67 11.80 4.99
C ALA A 6 -0.34 12.47 4.64
N LYS A 7 0.45 12.81 5.66
CA LYS A 7 1.77 13.44 5.49
C LYS A 7 2.81 12.34 5.28
N GLU A 8 3.60 12.46 4.22
CA GLU A 8 4.75 11.59 4.02
C GLU A 8 5.66 11.63 5.26
N CYS A 9 5.96 10.46 5.80
CA CYS A 9 6.88 10.29 6.91
C CYS A 9 7.64 8.98 6.72
N GLN A 10 8.58 8.66 7.62
CA GLN A 10 9.47 7.50 7.44
C GLN A 10 8.73 6.17 7.23
N ASN A 11 7.48 6.06 7.70
CA ASN A 11 6.68 4.84 7.63
C ASN A 11 5.46 5.01 6.71
N VAL A 12 5.41 6.06 5.88
CA VAL A 12 4.36 6.29 4.89
C VAL A 12 4.98 6.43 3.52
N GLU A 13 4.58 5.57 2.59
CA GLU A 13 5.12 5.52 1.23
C GLU A 13 4.01 5.71 0.19
N TYR A 14 4.23 6.56 -0.81
CA TYR A 14 3.30 6.79 -1.93
C TYR A 14 3.81 6.15 -3.22
N LYS A 15 2.92 5.48 -3.96
CA LYS A 15 3.21 4.89 -5.27
C LYS A 15 2.09 5.19 -6.26
N ARG A 16 2.44 5.65 -7.46
CA ARG A 16 1.46 5.90 -8.54
C ARG A 16 0.73 4.66 -9.05
N SER A 17 1.29 3.48 -8.85
CA SER A 17 0.68 2.20 -9.25
C SER A 17 1.28 1.06 -8.45
N TRP A 18 0.65 -0.11 -8.44
CA TRP A 18 1.27 -1.33 -7.93
C TRP A 18 2.31 -1.87 -8.92
N LYS A 19 3.41 -2.40 -8.39
CA LYS A 19 4.43 -3.17 -9.11
C LYS A 19 5.05 -4.19 -8.17
N ASP A 20 5.33 -5.38 -8.69
CA ASP A 20 5.95 -6.47 -7.92
C ASP A 20 7.32 -6.10 -7.34
N GLU A 21 8.01 -5.07 -7.85
CA GLU A 21 9.25 -4.58 -7.23
C GLU A 21 9.04 -4.04 -5.80
N TYR A 22 7.84 -3.57 -5.46
CA TYR A 22 7.51 -3.03 -4.14
C TYR A 22 7.48 -4.08 -3.03
N LEU A 23 7.53 -5.36 -3.40
CA LEU A 23 7.82 -6.46 -2.49
C LEU A 23 9.11 -6.22 -1.68
N LYS A 24 10.14 -5.59 -2.25
CA LYS A 24 11.38 -5.27 -1.52
C LYS A 24 11.14 -4.26 -0.39
N TRP A 25 10.28 -3.27 -0.61
CA TRP A 25 9.91 -2.28 0.40
C TRP A 25 9.10 -2.92 1.50
N ILE A 26 8.10 -3.74 1.15
CA ILE A 26 7.26 -4.46 2.10
C ILE A 26 8.10 -5.32 3.05
N CYS A 27 9.06 -6.09 2.51
CA CYS A 27 9.98 -6.87 3.32
C CYS A 27 10.84 -5.99 4.24
N GLY A 28 11.34 -4.85 3.73
CA GLY A 28 12.07 -3.88 4.54
C GLY A 28 11.26 -3.32 5.71
N PHE A 29 10.01 -2.93 5.47
CA PHE A 29 9.11 -2.39 6.48
C PHE A 29 8.70 -3.46 7.51
N ALA A 30 8.37 -4.66 7.06
CA ALA A 30 8.02 -5.78 7.93
C ALA A 30 9.19 -6.16 8.86
N ASN A 31 10.44 -6.05 8.41
CA ASN A 31 11.61 -6.31 9.24
C ASN A 31 11.97 -5.13 10.19
N ALA A 32 11.26 -4.02 10.09
CA ALA A 32 11.53 -2.79 10.84
C ALA A 32 10.35 -2.43 11.76
N GLN A 33 9.77 -1.24 11.57
CA GLN A 33 8.69 -0.71 12.42
C GLN A 33 7.30 -0.87 11.78
N GLY A 34 7.22 -1.57 10.65
CA GLY A 34 6.02 -1.54 9.81
C GLY A 34 5.93 -0.26 8.98
N ALA A 35 4.90 -0.16 8.16
CA ALA A 35 4.60 1.01 7.35
C ALA A 35 3.18 0.97 6.79
N THR A 36 2.72 2.10 6.27
CA THR A 36 1.54 2.22 5.43
C THR A 36 1.98 2.62 4.03
N MET A 37 1.57 1.85 3.02
CA MET A 37 1.82 2.17 1.61
C MET A 37 0.51 2.54 0.92
N PHE A 38 0.49 3.70 0.25
CA PHE A 38 -0.65 4.15 -0.54
C PHE A 38 -0.36 3.99 -2.03
N PHE A 39 -1.32 3.42 -2.76
CA PHE A 39 -1.23 3.25 -4.20
C PHE A 39 -2.16 4.18 -4.96
N VAL A 40 -1.74 4.54 -6.16
CA VAL A 40 -2.38 5.49 -7.08
C VAL A 40 -2.33 6.94 -6.62
N VAL A 41 -1.31 7.23 -5.82
CA VAL A 41 -0.96 8.58 -5.37
C VAL A 41 0.45 8.90 -5.85
N ASP A 42 0.64 10.08 -6.44
CA ASP A 42 1.98 10.55 -6.78
C ASP A 42 2.67 11.33 -5.64
N ASP A 43 3.92 11.70 -5.86
CA ASP A 43 4.73 12.45 -4.90
C ASP A 43 4.16 13.86 -4.60
N ASP A 44 3.26 14.39 -5.45
CA ASP A 44 2.53 15.64 -5.23
C ASP A 44 1.21 15.44 -4.46
N LEU A 45 0.97 14.20 -4.00
CA LEU A 45 -0.22 13.69 -3.34
C LEU A 45 -1.47 13.69 -4.23
N GLU A 46 -1.31 13.76 -5.55
CA GLU A 46 -2.45 13.71 -6.48
C GLU A 46 -2.93 12.29 -6.68
N LEU A 47 -4.25 12.12 -6.54
CA LEU A 47 -4.94 10.86 -6.83
C LEU A 47 -5.09 10.68 -8.34
N HIS A 48 -4.62 9.54 -8.83
CA HIS A 48 -4.93 9.04 -10.16
C HIS A 48 -5.96 7.91 -9.96
N GLY A 49 -6.97 7.77 -10.81
CA GLY A 49 -8.03 6.77 -10.57
C GLY A 49 -7.52 5.33 -10.73
N LEU A 50 -7.87 4.44 -9.80
CA LEU A 50 -7.48 3.03 -9.85
C LEU A 50 -8.40 2.20 -10.76
N GLN A 51 -7.91 1.78 -11.93
CA GLN A 51 -8.73 1.05 -12.91
C GLN A 51 -9.01 -0.43 -12.55
N ASN A 52 -8.18 -1.04 -11.71
CA ASN A 52 -8.26 -2.47 -11.37
C ASN A 52 -8.28 -2.72 -9.86
N ALA A 53 -8.97 -1.84 -9.12
CA ALA A 53 -9.04 -1.87 -7.66
C ALA A 53 -9.41 -3.23 -7.07
N LYS A 54 -10.44 -3.87 -7.64
CA LYS A 54 -10.92 -5.19 -7.17
C LYS A 54 -9.90 -6.30 -7.36
N GLU A 55 -9.21 -6.32 -8.49
CA GLU A 55 -8.16 -7.30 -8.77
C GLU A 55 -6.98 -7.10 -7.81
N LEU A 56 -6.54 -5.85 -7.62
CA LEU A 56 -5.44 -5.56 -6.70
C LEU A 56 -5.77 -5.85 -5.23
N LEU A 57 -7.02 -5.64 -4.80
CA LEU A 57 -7.49 -6.01 -3.46
C LEU A 57 -7.32 -7.51 -3.18
N GLU A 58 -7.47 -8.36 -4.18
CA GLU A 58 -7.27 -9.81 -4.04
C GLU A 58 -5.80 -10.20 -4.28
N ASP A 59 -5.16 -9.63 -5.30
CA ASP A 59 -3.83 -10.04 -5.74
C ASP A 59 -2.72 -9.61 -4.79
N ILE A 60 -2.78 -8.39 -4.25
CA ILE A 60 -1.74 -7.84 -3.37
C ILE A 60 -1.57 -8.70 -2.10
N PRO A 61 -2.62 -8.92 -1.27
CA PRO A 61 -2.45 -9.70 -0.05
C PRO A 61 -2.08 -11.16 -0.35
N ASN A 62 -2.67 -11.76 -1.39
CA ASN A 62 -2.34 -13.13 -1.81
C ASN A 62 -0.89 -13.27 -2.26
N LYS A 63 -0.39 -12.32 -3.05
CA LYS A 63 0.99 -12.34 -3.56
C LYS A 63 2.00 -12.13 -2.42
N ILE A 64 1.75 -11.18 -1.52
CA ILE A 64 2.62 -10.93 -0.36
C ILE A 64 2.67 -12.16 0.54
N THR A 65 1.50 -12.75 0.84
CA THR A 65 1.39 -13.98 1.65
C THR A 65 2.13 -15.14 0.99
N THR A 66 1.89 -15.40 -0.30
CA THR A 66 2.47 -16.56 -1.00
C THR A 66 3.97 -16.41 -1.23
N THR A 67 4.45 -15.19 -1.47
CA THR A 67 5.87 -14.95 -1.79
C THR A 67 6.74 -14.80 -0.55
N MET A 68 6.19 -14.23 0.54
CA MET A 68 6.98 -13.85 1.72
C MET A 68 6.51 -14.50 3.03
N GLY A 69 5.33 -15.10 3.06
CA GLY A 69 4.71 -15.59 4.30
C GLY A 69 4.29 -14.46 5.25
N LEU A 70 4.14 -13.23 4.74
CA LEU A 70 3.69 -12.06 5.51
C LEU A 70 2.19 -11.86 5.33
N VAL A 71 1.51 -11.49 6.40
CA VAL A 71 0.11 -11.02 6.35
C VAL A 71 0.12 -9.50 6.36
N VAL A 72 -0.63 -8.89 5.45
CA VAL A 72 -0.85 -7.44 5.37
C VAL A 72 -2.33 -7.17 5.26
N ASP A 73 -2.76 -6.01 5.76
CA ASP A 73 -4.11 -5.52 5.53
C ASP A 73 -4.11 -4.64 4.28
N VAL A 74 -5.10 -4.81 3.41
CA VAL A 74 -5.27 -4.03 2.18
C VAL A 74 -6.68 -3.46 2.16
N ASP A 75 -6.77 -2.14 2.25
CA ASP A 75 -8.01 -1.39 2.28
C ASP A 75 -8.19 -0.59 0.98
N LEU A 76 -9.44 -0.51 0.53
CA LEU A 76 -9.86 0.34 -0.59
C LEU A 76 -10.57 1.57 -0.05
N HIS A 77 -10.11 2.73 -0.47
CA HIS A 77 -10.69 4.00 -0.12
C HIS A 77 -11.15 4.73 -1.37
N GLU A 78 -12.21 5.52 -1.22
CA GLU A 78 -12.70 6.43 -2.26
C GLU A 78 -12.54 7.86 -1.77
N GLN A 79 -11.95 8.73 -2.59
CA GLN A 79 -11.89 10.16 -2.35
C GLN A 79 -12.25 10.92 -3.63
N GLU A 80 -13.27 11.77 -3.55
CA GLU A 80 -13.75 12.58 -4.69
C GLU A 80 -14.08 11.74 -5.94
N GLY A 81 -14.56 10.50 -5.74
CA GLY A 81 -14.87 9.55 -6.82
C GLY A 81 -13.66 8.85 -7.43
N LEU A 82 -12.49 8.97 -6.80
CA LEU A 82 -11.27 8.26 -7.18
C LEU A 82 -10.91 7.23 -6.10
N ASP A 83 -10.77 5.99 -6.54
CA ASP A 83 -10.34 4.86 -5.71
C ASP A 83 -8.82 4.86 -5.52
N TYR A 84 -8.37 4.54 -4.29
CA TYR A 84 -6.97 4.28 -3.95
C TYR A 84 -6.85 3.16 -2.92
N LEU A 85 -5.69 2.51 -2.88
CA LEU A 85 -5.42 1.43 -1.93
C LEU A 85 -4.49 1.87 -0.83
N GLU A 86 -4.77 1.41 0.38
CA GLU A 86 -3.90 1.48 1.55
C GLU A 86 -3.44 0.06 1.88
N VAL A 87 -2.13 -0.16 2.00
CA VAL A 87 -1.54 -1.42 2.44
C VAL A 87 -0.84 -1.20 3.77
N THR A 88 -1.36 -1.81 4.83
CA THR A 88 -0.80 -1.74 6.17
C THR A 88 0.10 -2.94 6.44
N ILE A 89 1.37 -2.63 6.75
CA ILE A 89 2.43 -3.60 6.99
C ILE A 89 2.80 -3.51 8.46
N VAL A 90 2.56 -4.59 9.20
CA VAL A 90 2.97 -4.70 10.61
C VAL A 90 4.38 -5.30 10.71
N PRO A 91 5.15 -4.97 11.77
CA PRO A 91 6.41 -5.65 12.03
C PRO A 91 6.22 -7.17 12.16
N SER A 92 7.07 -7.95 11.51
CA SER A 92 6.98 -9.42 11.48
C SER A 92 7.15 -10.07 12.85
N TYR A 93 7.86 -9.41 13.78
CA TYR A 93 7.99 -9.84 15.18
C TYR A 93 6.81 -9.44 16.07
N ALA A 94 5.94 -8.54 15.61
CA ALA A 94 4.77 -8.08 16.34
C ALA A 94 3.50 -8.89 15.99
N ALA A 95 3.54 -9.66 14.90
CA ALA A 95 2.51 -10.63 14.55
C ALA A 95 2.66 -11.88 15.45
N ALA A 96 2.14 -11.80 16.67
CA ALA A 96 2.06 -12.89 17.64
C ALA A 96 0.61 -13.24 17.97
#